data_AF-A0A9D1SZ87-F1
#
_entry.id   AF-A0A9D1SZ87-F1
#
_cell.length_a   1.000
_cell.length_b   1.000
_cell.length_c   1.000
_cell.angle_alpha   90.00
_cell.angle_beta   90.00
_cell.angle_gamma   90.00
#
_symmetry.space_group_name_H-M   'P 1'
#
loop_
_entity.id
_entity.type
_entity.pdbx_description
1 polymer ?
#
loop_
_entity_poly.entity_id
_entity_poly.type
_entity_poly.pdbx_seq_one_letter_code
_entity_poly.pdbx_strand_id
1 'polypeptide(L)'
;MKVKGGFLMYLFIFLGLILGACLIIVAIMLFSPGTSIFGLEWVGENSTGTYATYDGYFKEISAYDTVTINALKHDANGNTIGYGYYDVDIRRADRDAVNSNVVVENKIQGLAKTADKTEFSIKFEESEDGKALTINVVQINTWLASTGASKITLNIPDELNTSNVTFIVNTGSGSVDFGGDIGRDSEAFALESKALTATTESGSITLKELTTASNAINLKTTSGAINLHAESLTTREMSIESASGHINLPATINANTLTLATDKGIIDGGNINANLTLNTQMGVVRLGNINGNVIGTERLDGTDVKLGTISGELGIPSARNVNLEALNVGGFVNIVTEGGRIYIGSIDTGLNSRTNITTTSGEIKVYVEQDNNQIINLTTKSGKITAFVASSSGNKNFTTENGRIEVTLSQSTSLDLISETKGKIVLNWDETNVSNNILYREIRGTDAFTGAIMKLKSNTGNMEFNRILNPEFN
;
A
#
# COMPACT_ATOMS: atom_id res chain seq x y z
N MET A 1 20.15 50.75 -31.09
CA MET A 1 21.17 50.63 -30.02
C MET A 1 21.96 49.34 -30.24
N LYS A 2 23.20 49.43 -30.71
CA LYS A 2 24.11 48.27 -30.81
C LYS A 2 24.75 48.06 -29.44
N VAL A 3 24.37 47.01 -28.71
CA VAL A 3 25.05 46.64 -27.46
C VAL A 3 26.49 46.28 -27.83
N LYS A 4 27.46 47.06 -27.33
CA LYS A 4 28.89 46.87 -27.61
C LYS A 4 29.30 45.47 -27.13
N GLY A 5 29.78 44.61 -28.03
CA GLY A 5 30.20 43.23 -27.74
C GLY A 5 31.28 43.06 -26.66
N GLY A 6 31.91 44.15 -26.21
CA GLY A 6 32.87 44.13 -25.10
C GLY A 6 32.26 43.83 -23.74
N PHE A 7 31.02 44.28 -23.44
CA PHE A 7 30.42 44.04 -22.12
C PHE A 7 30.21 42.55 -21.83
N LEU A 8 29.72 41.80 -22.81
CA LEU A 8 29.57 40.34 -22.70
C LEU A 8 30.91 39.64 -22.50
N MET A 9 31.96 40.06 -23.20
CA MET A 9 33.30 39.48 -23.03
C MET A 9 33.87 39.75 -21.61
N TYR A 10 33.78 40.99 -21.11
CA TYR A 10 34.22 41.31 -19.74
C TYR A 10 33.37 40.61 -18.68
N LEU A 11 32.06 40.45 -18.92
CA LEU A 11 31.17 39.68 -18.07
C LEU A 11 31.59 38.22 -18.02
N PHE A 12 31.89 37.58 -19.16
CA PHE A 12 32.37 36.19 -19.18
C PHE A 12 33.74 36.02 -18.53
N ILE A 13 34.66 36.96 -18.69
CA ILE A 13 35.96 36.94 -17.99
C ILE A 13 35.76 37.06 -16.49
N PHE A 14 34.88 37.96 -16.04
CA PHE A 14 34.57 38.14 -14.63
C PHE A 14 33.87 36.92 -14.02
N LEU A 15 32.89 36.33 -14.73
CA LEU A 15 32.28 35.06 -14.36
C LEU A 15 33.30 33.93 -14.29
N GLY A 16 34.22 33.85 -15.25
CA GLY A 16 35.31 32.88 -15.24
C GLY A 16 36.24 33.02 -14.04
N LEU A 17 36.57 34.26 -13.65
CA LEU A 17 37.35 34.56 -12.45
C LEU A 17 36.61 34.17 -11.17
N ILE A 18 35.31 34.48 -11.06
CA ILE A 18 34.48 34.07 -9.93
C ILE A 18 34.44 32.55 -9.83
N LEU A 19 34.17 31.86 -10.95
CA LEU A 19 34.09 30.41 -10.99
C LEU A 19 35.43 29.77 -10.62
N GLY A 20 36.54 30.33 -11.11
CA GLY A 20 37.89 29.90 -10.74
C GLY A 20 38.18 30.09 -9.25
N ALA A 21 37.80 31.22 -8.67
CA ALA A 21 37.93 31.46 -7.23
C ALA A 21 37.08 30.48 -6.41
N CYS A 22 35.83 30.23 -6.81
CA CYS A 22 34.97 29.23 -6.18
C CYS A 22 35.58 27.82 -6.24
N LEU A 23 36.15 27.42 -7.39
CA LEU A 23 36.80 26.12 -7.54
C LEU A 23 38.03 25.99 -6.62
N ILE A 24 38.85 27.04 -6.49
CA ILE A 24 39.99 27.05 -5.57
C ILE A 24 39.51 26.90 -4.13
N ILE A 25 38.46 27.63 -3.73
CA ILE A 25 37.88 27.54 -2.38
C ILE A 25 37.39 26.12 -2.09
N VAL A 26 36.62 25.52 -3.02
CA VAL A 26 36.14 24.15 -2.88
C VAL A 26 37.31 23.16 -2.83
N ALA A 27 38.35 23.34 -3.66
CA ALA A 27 39.55 22.50 -3.63
C ALA A 27 40.27 22.60 -2.28
N ILE A 28 40.45 23.81 -1.73
CA ILE A 28 41.05 24.00 -0.39
C ILE A 28 40.22 23.28 0.67
N MET A 29 38.89 23.41 0.66
CA MET A 29 38.03 22.70 1.60
C MET A 29 38.13 21.18 1.47
N LEU A 30 38.19 20.64 0.24
CA LEU A 30 38.33 19.21 -0.01
C LEU A 30 39.69 18.65 0.45
N PHE A 31 40.78 19.37 0.20
CA PHE A 31 42.13 18.95 0.59
C PHE A 31 42.50 19.27 2.05
N SER A 32 41.72 20.13 2.71
CA SER A 32 41.88 20.47 4.13
C SER A 32 40.52 20.42 4.86
N PRO A 33 39.96 19.21 5.08
CA PRO A 33 38.69 19.03 5.78
C PRO A 33 38.67 19.73 7.14
N GLY A 34 37.52 20.32 7.51
CA GLY A 34 37.35 21.13 8.73
C GLY A 34 37.81 22.59 8.60
N THR A 35 38.37 23.01 7.46
CA THR A 35 38.70 24.41 7.22
C THR A 35 37.44 25.19 6.85
N SER A 36 36.99 26.07 7.74
CA SER A 36 35.84 26.94 7.50
C SER A 36 36.21 28.14 6.62
N ILE A 37 35.65 28.25 5.43
CA ILE A 37 35.77 29.41 4.54
C ILE A 37 34.35 29.93 4.24
N PHE A 38 34.10 31.21 4.51
CA PHE A 38 32.76 31.84 4.39
C PHE A 38 31.65 31.13 5.18
N GLY A 39 31.98 30.50 6.31
CA GLY A 39 31.01 29.79 7.16
C GLY A 39 30.56 28.43 6.62
N LEU A 40 31.24 27.93 5.58
CA LEU A 40 31.11 26.59 5.06
C LEU A 40 32.39 25.81 5.36
N GLU A 41 32.24 24.54 5.72
CA GLU A 41 33.35 23.61 5.91
C GLU A 41 33.05 22.30 5.18
N TRP A 42 34.09 21.66 4.65
CA TRP A 42 33.99 20.27 4.21
C TRP A 42 34.21 19.35 5.41
N VAL A 43 33.22 18.50 5.69
CA VAL A 43 33.31 17.44 6.69
C VAL A 43 33.52 16.13 5.97
N GLY A 44 34.51 15.36 6.41
CA GLY A 44 34.71 13.98 5.99
C GLY A 44 35.00 13.14 7.21
N GLU A 45 33.99 12.43 7.69
CA GLU A 45 34.13 11.53 8.83
C GLU A 45 33.87 10.10 8.40
N ASN A 46 34.90 9.26 8.57
CA ASN A 46 34.80 7.82 8.46
C ASN A 46 35.09 7.26 9.86
N SER A 47 34.02 6.97 10.60
CA SER A 47 34.12 6.39 11.93
C SER A 47 33.30 5.10 11.99
N THR A 48 33.84 4.10 12.68
CA THR A 48 33.12 2.88 13.00
C THR A 48 33.04 2.79 14.51
N GLY A 49 31.83 2.97 15.04
CA GLY A 49 31.52 2.67 16.43
C GLY A 49 31.06 1.23 16.52
N THR A 50 31.88 0.36 17.07
CA THR A 50 31.43 -0.98 17.47
C THR A 50 30.98 -0.94 18.91
N TYR A 51 29.77 -1.42 19.16
CA TYR A 51 29.27 -1.71 20.49
C TYR A 51 29.29 -3.22 20.67
N ALA A 52 30.39 -3.69 21.28
CA ALA A 52 30.58 -5.08 21.67
C ALA A 52 30.02 -5.28 23.07
N THR A 53 29.07 -6.20 23.22
CA THR A 53 28.76 -6.80 24.52
C THR A 53 29.56 -8.09 24.64
N TYR A 54 30.60 -8.09 25.47
CA TYR A 54 30.92 -9.22 26.36
C TYR A 54 31.85 -8.71 27.47
N ASP A 55 31.41 -8.92 28.72
CA ASP A 55 32.04 -8.54 30.01
C ASP A 55 31.73 -7.17 30.66
N GLY A 56 30.43 -6.83 30.69
CA GLY A 56 29.79 -6.11 31.82
C GLY A 56 29.51 -4.61 31.63
N TYR A 57 28.27 -4.12 31.54
CA TYR A 57 26.95 -4.74 31.68
C TYR A 57 25.93 -3.96 30.83
N PHE A 58 25.38 -4.62 29.81
CA PHE A 58 24.00 -4.43 29.34
C PHE A 58 23.36 -5.81 29.23
N LYS A 59 22.05 -5.88 29.43
CA LYS A 59 21.23 -7.08 29.33
C LYS A 59 21.30 -7.65 27.90
N GLU A 60 21.15 -8.97 27.73
CA GLU A 60 20.93 -9.57 26.41
C GLU A 60 19.72 -8.92 25.71
N ILE A 61 19.72 -8.81 24.37
CA ILE A 61 18.61 -8.20 23.62
C ILE A 61 17.27 -8.89 23.95
N SER A 62 17.30 -10.20 24.12
CA SER A 62 16.18 -11.06 24.53
C SER A 62 15.55 -10.68 25.87
N ALA A 63 16.29 -9.94 26.70
CA ALA A 63 15.88 -9.55 28.03
C ALA A 63 15.16 -8.19 28.06
N TYR A 64 15.09 -7.48 26.93
CA TYR A 64 14.27 -6.28 26.75
C TYR A 64 12.90 -6.66 26.18
N ASP A 65 11.86 -5.97 26.64
CA ASP A 65 10.53 -6.03 26.03
C ASP A 65 10.50 -5.18 24.74
N THR A 66 11.36 -4.17 24.64
CA THR A 66 11.40 -3.23 23.49
C THR A 66 12.81 -2.76 23.19
N VAL A 67 13.16 -2.75 21.89
CA VAL A 67 14.41 -2.17 21.37
C VAL A 67 14.05 -1.12 20.32
N THR A 68 14.48 0.12 20.55
CA THR A 68 14.26 1.26 19.66
C THR A 68 15.58 1.71 19.04
N ILE A 69 15.61 1.90 17.72
CA ILE A 69 16.74 2.45 16.98
C ILE A 69 16.28 3.73 16.30
N ASN A 70 16.89 4.86 16.66
CA ASN A 70 16.62 6.15 16.03
C ASN A 70 17.89 6.69 15.38
N ALA A 71 17.86 6.88 14.07
CA ALA A 71 18.81 7.73 13.37
C ALA A 71 18.31 9.18 13.48
N LEU A 72 18.96 10.04 14.26
CA LEU A 72 18.46 11.37 14.59
C LEU A 72 19.19 12.47 13.81
N LYS A 73 18.42 13.47 13.38
CA LYS A 73 18.91 14.74 12.86
C LYS A 73 18.67 15.84 13.87
N HIS A 74 19.73 16.53 14.30
CA HIS A 74 19.65 17.64 15.23
C HIS A 74 19.98 18.98 14.56
N ASP A 75 19.45 20.08 15.12
CA ASP A 75 19.90 21.44 14.81
C ASP A 75 21.18 21.81 15.58
N ALA A 76 21.67 23.04 15.38
CA ALA A 76 22.84 23.60 16.08
C ALA A 76 22.72 23.62 17.61
N ASN A 77 21.48 23.61 18.14
CA ASN A 77 21.20 23.66 19.58
C ASN A 77 21.02 22.25 20.17
N GLY A 78 21.16 21.20 19.36
CA GLY A 78 20.95 19.82 19.78
C GLY A 78 19.48 19.40 19.83
N ASN A 79 18.54 20.20 19.32
CA ASN A 79 17.14 19.82 19.24
C ASN A 79 16.94 18.82 18.10
N THR A 80 16.20 17.74 18.34
CA THR A 80 15.77 16.83 17.28
C THR A 80 14.84 17.56 16.30
N ILE A 81 15.25 17.66 15.05
CA ILE A 81 14.48 18.28 13.97
C ILE A 81 13.94 17.25 12.96
N GLY A 82 14.31 15.98 13.12
CA GLY A 82 13.82 14.88 12.29
C GLY A 82 14.72 13.64 12.40
N TYR A 83 14.55 12.72 11.46
CA TYR A 83 15.39 11.53 11.37
C TYR A 83 16.51 11.69 10.34
N GLY A 84 17.61 10.98 10.57
CA GLY A 84 18.85 11.00 9.79
C GLY A 84 18.92 9.94 8.68
N TYR A 85 20.05 9.83 7.98
CA TYR A 85 20.20 8.95 6.82
C TYR A 85 21.05 7.70 7.10
N TYR A 86 20.63 6.87 8.05
CA TYR A 86 21.31 5.61 8.32
C TYR A 86 20.49 4.43 7.82
N ASP A 87 21.12 3.59 7.01
CA ASP A 87 20.59 2.26 6.75
C ASP A 87 20.61 1.46 8.05
N VAL A 88 19.58 0.68 8.33
CA VAL A 88 19.47 -0.16 9.52
C VAL A 88 19.30 -1.60 9.09
N ASP A 89 20.19 -2.49 9.51
CA ASP A 89 20.14 -3.92 9.20
C ASP A 89 20.07 -4.72 10.49
N ILE A 90 18.90 -5.28 10.79
CA ILE A 90 18.68 -6.15 11.94
C ILE A 90 18.63 -7.58 11.42
N ARG A 91 19.55 -8.43 11.89
CA ARG A 91 19.75 -9.77 11.30
C ARG A 91 20.18 -10.79 12.34
N ARG A 92 19.96 -12.06 12.02
CA ARG A 92 20.61 -13.16 12.73
C ARG A 92 22.09 -13.19 12.40
N ALA A 93 22.87 -13.64 13.37
CA ALA A 93 24.28 -13.90 13.17
C ALA A 93 24.70 -15.10 13.99
N ASP A 94 25.53 -15.96 13.40
CA ASP A 94 26.28 -16.96 14.15
C ASP A 94 27.15 -16.24 15.19
N ARG A 95 27.02 -16.64 16.45
CA ARG A 95 27.76 -16.06 17.58
C ARG A 95 29.27 -16.00 17.31
N ASP A 96 29.82 -17.03 16.67
CA ASP A 96 31.25 -17.11 16.39
C ASP A 96 31.65 -16.27 15.15
N ALA A 97 30.68 -15.85 14.34
CA ALA A 97 30.90 -15.06 13.13
C ALA A 97 30.89 -13.54 13.39
N VAL A 98 30.42 -13.08 14.55
CA VAL A 98 30.33 -11.64 14.87
C VAL A 98 31.04 -11.26 16.16
N ASN A 99 31.92 -10.26 16.06
CA ASN A 99 32.66 -9.72 17.21
C ASN A 99 31.89 -8.61 17.97
N SER A 100 30.72 -8.20 17.48
CA SER A 100 29.92 -7.12 18.07
C SER A 100 28.44 -7.24 17.70
N ASN A 101 27.57 -7.03 18.68
CA ASN A 101 26.11 -7.09 18.50
C ASN A 101 25.55 -5.82 17.86
N VAL A 102 26.17 -4.67 18.09
CA VAL A 102 25.79 -3.41 17.43
C VAL A 102 27.00 -2.83 16.72
N VAL A 103 26.86 -2.52 15.43
CA VAL A 103 27.91 -1.88 14.63
C VAL A 103 27.31 -0.64 13.96
N VAL A 104 27.86 0.53 14.25
CA VAL A 104 27.48 1.79 13.62
C VAL A 104 28.66 2.25 12.76
N GLU A 105 28.48 2.21 11.45
CA GLU A 105 29.39 2.79 10.48
C GLU A 105 28.88 4.16 10.07
N ASN A 106 29.67 5.19 10.31
CA ASN A 106 29.43 6.55 9.86
C ASN A 106 30.43 6.86 8.73
N LYS A 107 29.90 7.10 7.52
CA LYS A 107 30.68 7.41 6.32
C LYS A 107 30.18 8.70 5.68
N ILE A 108 30.07 9.75 6.50
CA ILE A 108 29.51 11.03 6.07
C ILE A 108 30.61 11.89 5.48
N GLN A 109 30.37 12.35 4.26
CA GLN A 109 31.19 13.37 3.61
C GLN A 109 30.29 14.45 3.02
N GLY A 110 30.69 15.71 3.10
CA GLY A 110 29.90 16.79 2.53
C GLY A 110 30.22 18.17 3.07
N LEU A 111 29.49 19.16 2.56
CA LEU A 111 29.56 20.54 3.03
C LEU A 111 28.60 20.73 4.21
N ALA A 112 29.11 21.24 5.33
CA ALA A 112 28.33 21.70 6.48
C ALA A 112 28.46 23.22 6.62
N LYS A 113 27.43 23.83 7.22
CA LYS A 113 27.56 25.20 7.74
C LYS A 113 28.22 25.11 9.11
N THR A 114 29.27 25.89 9.33
CA THR A 114 30.03 25.85 10.59
C THR A 114 29.15 26.10 11.82
N ALA A 115 28.12 26.95 11.68
CA ALA A 115 27.18 27.26 12.75
C ALA A 115 26.15 26.15 13.04
N ASP A 116 25.92 25.24 12.09
CA ASP A 116 24.91 24.17 12.19
C ASP A 116 25.53 22.79 12.43
N LYS A 117 26.85 22.74 12.68
CA LYS A 117 27.60 21.51 12.83
C LYS A 117 27.20 20.79 14.12
N THR A 118 26.73 19.57 13.96
CA THR A 118 26.54 18.61 15.06
C THR A 118 27.65 17.57 15.03
N GLU A 119 28.09 17.11 16.19
CA GLU A 119 29.04 15.99 16.27
C GLU A 119 28.30 14.65 16.12
N PHE A 120 28.95 13.70 15.44
CA PHE A 120 28.51 12.32 15.44
C PHE A 120 28.55 11.78 16.88
N SER A 121 27.45 11.20 17.33
CA SER A 121 27.42 10.54 18.64
C SER A 121 26.45 9.37 18.65
N ILE A 122 26.75 8.39 19.48
CA ILE A 122 25.89 7.23 19.72
C ILE A 122 25.56 7.21 21.21
N LYS A 123 24.27 7.14 21.54
CA LYS A 123 23.78 7.03 22.92
C LYS A 123 22.95 5.78 23.08
N PHE A 124 23.20 5.07 24.18
CA PHE A 124 22.43 3.91 24.61
C PHE A 124 21.71 4.29 25.89
N GLU A 125 20.40 4.21 25.88
CA GLU A 125 19.53 4.62 26.98
C GLU A 125 18.65 3.43 27.37
N GLU A 126 18.80 2.97 28.61
CA GLU A 126 17.96 1.94 29.19
C GLU A 126 16.85 2.61 30.04
N SER A 127 15.63 2.08 29.97
CA SER A 127 14.53 2.56 30.81
C SER A 127 14.78 2.27 32.30
N GLU A 128 14.15 3.04 33.19
CA GLU A 128 14.30 2.88 34.65
C GLU A 128 13.93 1.46 35.14
N ASP A 129 13.03 0.76 34.44
CA ASP A 129 12.62 -0.61 34.74
C ASP A 129 13.50 -1.70 34.08
N GLY A 130 14.51 -1.31 33.30
CA GLY A 130 15.43 -2.22 32.61
C GLY A 130 14.77 -3.10 31.55
N LYS A 131 13.68 -2.62 30.93
CA LYS A 131 12.88 -3.37 29.95
C LYS A 131 12.91 -2.79 28.55
N ALA A 132 13.36 -1.55 28.37
CA ALA A 132 13.51 -0.93 27.06
C ALA A 132 14.94 -0.46 26.83
N LEU A 133 15.45 -0.70 25.63
CA LEU A 133 16.72 -0.18 25.13
C LEU A 133 16.46 0.79 23.98
N THR A 134 17.02 1.99 24.06
CA THR A 134 17.00 2.98 22.97
C THR A 134 18.41 3.25 22.48
N ILE A 135 18.64 3.09 21.18
CA ILE A 135 19.89 3.37 20.47
C ILE A 135 19.67 4.63 19.63
N ASN A 136 20.21 5.75 20.07
CA ASN A 136 20.14 7.03 19.37
C ASN A 136 21.46 7.30 18.66
N VAL A 137 21.44 7.34 17.33
CA VAL A 137 22.61 7.71 16.51
C VAL A 137 22.38 9.12 15.97
N VAL A 138 23.14 10.08 16.48
CA VAL A 138 23.07 11.48 16.05
C VAL A 138 23.97 11.67 14.84
N GLN A 139 23.38 12.10 13.73
CA GLN A 139 24.12 12.37 12.51
C GLN A 139 24.80 13.75 12.53
N ILE A 140 25.86 13.87 11.73
CA ILE A 140 26.43 15.17 11.38
C ILE A 140 25.50 15.87 10.39
N ASN A 141 25.10 17.09 10.71
CA ASN A 141 24.27 17.90 9.83
C ASN A 141 25.10 18.51 8.69
N THR A 142 24.93 18.00 7.48
CA THR A 142 25.54 18.51 6.25
C THR A 142 24.46 19.07 5.33
N TRP A 143 24.75 20.19 4.67
CA TRP A 143 23.88 20.82 3.68
C TRP A 143 23.96 20.10 2.32
N LEU A 144 25.17 19.68 1.92
CA LEU A 144 25.39 18.93 0.68
C LEU A 144 26.24 17.71 0.99
N ALA A 145 25.57 16.60 1.30
CA ALA A 145 26.22 15.33 1.59
C ALA A 145 26.55 14.59 0.28
N SER A 146 27.79 14.15 0.12
CA SER A 146 28.06 12.93 -0.64
C SER A 146 27.87 11.77 0.35
N THR A 147 26.66 11.22 0.39
CA THR A 147 26.30 10.13 1.29
C THR A 147 27.16 8.90 0.97
N GLY A 148 28.11 8.57 1.85
CA GLY A 148 28.63 7.22 1.96
C GLY A 148 27.62 6.32 2.69
N ALA A 149 27.79 5.00 2.58
CA ALA A 149 26.91 3.99 3.18
C ALA A 149 27.01 3.99 4.72
N SER A 150 26.43 5.00 5.38
CA SER A 150 26.25 5.02 6.83
C SER A 150 25.22 3.97 7.23
N LYS A 151 25.60 3.07 8.13
CA LYS A 151 24.83 1.87 8.44
C LYS A 151 24.85 1.56 9.94
N ILE A 152 23.71 1.19 10.49
CA ILE A 152 23.53 0.62 11.83
C ILE A 152 23.21 -0.86 11.62
N THR A 153 24.00 -1.75 12.20
CA THR A 153 23.78 -3.19 12.14
C THR A 153 23.51 -3.70 13.54
N LEU A 154 22.39 -4.39 13.73
CA LEU A 154 22.08 -5.15 14.94
C LEU A 154 22.20 -6.64 14.61
N ASN A 155 23.29 -7.27 15.08
CA ASN A 155 23.49 -8.70 15.00
C ASN A 155 22.85 -9.35 16.23
N ILE A 156 21.88 -10.23 15.99
CA ILE A 156 21.19 -11.01 17.03
C ILE A 156 21.76 -12.43 16.96
N PRO A 157 22.48 -12.90 18.00
CA PRO A 157 22.95 -14.28 18.05
C PRO A 157 21.82 -15.27 17.79
N ASP A 158 22.10 -16.30 17.02
CA ASP A 158 21.19 -17.40 16.65
C ASP A 158 20.52 -18.06 17.88
N GLU A 159 21.26 -18.23 18.97
CA GLU A 159 20.79 -18.82 20.22
C GLU A 159 19.80 -17.94 21.02
N LEU A 160 19.69 -16.65 20.72
CA LEU A 160 18.79 -15.75 21.46
C LEU A 160 17.35 -15.83 20.96
N ASN A 161 16.41 -16.01 21.88
CA ASN A 161 14.99 -15.92 21.58
C ASN A 161 14.50 -14.46 21.67
N THR A 162 14.12 -13.88 20.53
CA THR A 162 13.59 -12.51 20.44
C THR A 162 12.07 -12.45 20.23
N SER A 163 11.35 -13.57 20.31
CA SER A 163 9.89 -13.66 20.09
C SER A 163 9.04 -12.76 21.00
N ASN A 164 9.58 -12.31 22.14
CA ASN A 164 8.92 -11.39 23.07
C ASN A 164 9.33 -9.91 22.89
N VAL A 165 10.33 -9.64 22.04
CA VAL A 165 10.91 -8.31 21.84
C VAL A 165 10.13 -7.54 20.79
N THR A 166 9.83 -6.27 21.07
CA THR A 166 9.30 -5.32 20.09
C THR A 166 10.43 -4.49 19.51
N PHE A 167 10.60 -4.50 18.19
CA PHE A 167 11.57 -3.66 17.49
C PHE A 167 10.90 -2.41 16.93
N ILE A 168 11.50 -1.25 17.19
CA ILE A 168 11.07 0.04 16.64
C ILE A 168 12.27 0.66 15.94
N VAL A 169 12.15 0.96 14.64
CA VAL A 169 13.22 1.54 13.83
C VAL A 169 12.72 2.81 13.16
N ASN A 170 13.43 3.91 13.37
CA ASN A 170 13.12 5.20 12.76
C ASN A 170 14.35 5.78 12.07
N THR A 171 14.21 6.06 10.78
CA THR A 171 15.24 6.67 9.94
C THR A 171 14.57 7.69 9.00
N GLY A 172 15.34 8.59 8.42
CA GLY A 172 14.85 9.63 7.51
C GLY A 172 14.93 9.16 6.06
N SER A 173 16.14 9.00 5.53
CA SER A 173 16.35 8.52 4.16
C SER A 173 17.11 7.20 4.06
N GLY A 174 17.52 6.62 5.19
CA GLY A 174 18.10 5.30 5.20
C GLY A 174 17.06 4.20 5.04
N SER A 175 17.48 3.05 4.52
CA SER A 175 16.66 1.86 4.37
C SER A 175 16.67 1.02 5.63
N VAL A 176 15.63 0.23 5.85
CA VAL A 176 15.52 -0.70 6.98
C VAL A 176 15.41 -2.10 6.45
N ASP A 177 16.44 -2.92 6.67
CA ASP A 177 16.44 -4.34 6.40
C ASP A 177 16.23 -5.10 7.72
N PHE A 178 15.24 -5.98 7.75
CA PHE A 178 14.94 -6.81 8.93
C PHE A 178 14.93 -8.29 8.53
N GLY A 179 15.64 -9.11 9.30
CA GLY A 179 15.81 -10.53 9.07
C GLY A 179 17.04 -10.86 8.21
N GLY A 180 17.05 -12.11 7.72
CA GLY A 180 18.22 -12.73 7.10
C GLY A 180 19.27 -13.16 8.13
N ASP A 181 20.32 -13.80 7.62
CA ASP A 181 21.34 -14.45 8.44
C ASP A 181 22.75 -14.24 7.87
N ILE A 182 23.74 -14.30 8.76
CA ILE A 182 25.17 -14.38 8.47
C ILE A 182 25.74 -15.51 9.32
N GLY A 183 25.84 -16.71 8.73
CA GLY A 183 26.24 -17.91 9.47
C GLY A 183 26.07 -19.17 8.62
N ARG A 184 26.70 -20.28 9.03
CA ARG A 184 27.07 -21.46 8.19
C ARG A 184 26.02 -22.00 7.20
N ASP A 185 26.43 -22.08 5.94
CA ASP A 185 26.19 -23.02 4.81
C ASP A 185 25.01 -24.05 4.77
N SER A 186 24.03 -24.08 5.67
CA SER A 186 22.87 -24.98 5.48
C SER A 186 21.56 -24.64 6.18
N GLU A 187 21.53 -23.81 7.23
CA GLU A 187 20.27 -23.55 7.95
C GLU A 187 20.09 -22.04 8.16
N ALA A 188 19.14 -21.45 7.44
CA ALA A 188 18.76 -20.06 7.66
C ALA A 188 17.87 -19.97 8.91
N PHE A 189 18.27 -19.17 9.90
CA PHE A 189 17.50 -19.00 11.13
C PHE A 189 16.47 -17.88 11.01
N ALA A 190 15.25 -18.16 11.47
CA ALA A 190 14.20 -17.17 11.52
C ALA A 190 14.52 -16.06 12.55
N LEU A 191 14.23 -14.80 12.17
CA LEU A 191 14.22 -13.70 13.11
C LEU A 191 12.78 -13.50 13.61
N GLU A 192 12.54 -13.95 14.84
CA GLU A 192 11.24 -13.85 15.49
C GLU A 192 11.15 -12.58 16.33
N SER A 193 9.98 -11.95 16.34
CA SER A 193 9.70 -10.79 17.17
C SER A 193 8.29 -10.85 17.76
N LYS A 194 8.05 -10.07 18.81
CA LYS A 194 6.68 -9.79 19.24
C LYS A 194 6.02 -8.83 18.27
N ALA A 195 6.70 -7.73 17.98
CA ALA A 195 6.23 -6.75 17.02
C ALA A 195 7.39 -6.03 16.34
N LEU A 196 7.13 -5.53 15.14
CA LEU A 196 8.05 -4.72 14.36
C LEU A 196 7.35 -3.43 13.94
N THR A 197 7.96 -2.29 14.23
CA THR A 197 7.58 -1.00 13.69
C THR A 197 8.78 -0.38 12.97
N ALA A 198 8.64 -0.05 11.70
CA ALA A 198 9.70 0.58 10.91
C ALA A 198 9.15 1.80 10.17
N THR A 199 9.79 2.96 10.37
CA THR A 199 9.43 4.22 9.72
C THR A 199 10.63 4.83 9.01
N THR A 200 10.45 5.18 7.74
CA THR A 200 11.41 5.96 6.95
C THR A 200 10.69 7.04 6.15
N GLU A 201 11.31 8.16 5.83
CA GLU A 201 10.68 9.17 4.95
C GLU A 201 10.87 8.77 3.48
N SER A 202 12.06 8.33 3.10
CA SER A 202 12.42 8.07 1.69
C SER A 202 13.22 6.80 1.44
N GLY A 203 13.74 6.15 2.49
CA GLY A 203 14.40 4.85 2.33
C GLY A 203 13.41 3.72 2.08
N SER A 204 13.93 2.55 1.71
CA SER A 204 13.09 1.36 1.55
C SER A 204 13.03 0.54 2.83
N ILE A 205 11.95 -0.18 3.06
CA ILE A 205 11.84 -1.14 4.15
C ILE A 205 11.77 -2.55 3.55
N THR A 206 12.67 -3.43 3.96
CA THR A 206 12.75 -4.80 3.48
C THR A 206 12.58 -5.77 4.64
N LEU A 207 11.56 -6.63 4.58
CA LEU A 207 11.52 -7.83 5.42
C LEU A 207 12.09 -8.99 4.61
N LYS A 208 13.24 -9.52 5.04
CA LYS A 208 13.88 -10.66 4.39
C LYS A 208 13.13 -11.95 4.72
N GLU A 209 13.47 -13.01 4.00
CA GLU A 209 12.97 -14.36 4.25
C GLU A 209 13.11 -14.76 5.72
N LEU A 210 12.18 -15.61 6.19
CA LEU A 210 12.16 -16.14 7.57
C LEU A 210 12.00 -15.07 8.68
N THR A 211 11.43 -13.91 8.36
CA THR A 211 11.00 -12.92 9.35
C THR A 211 9.62 -13.29 9.90
N THR A 212 9.45 -13.31 11.23
CA THR A 212 8.14 -13.51 11.87
C THR A 212 7.88 -12.49 12.98
N ALA A 213 6.60 -12.13 13.17
CA ALA A 213 6.17 -11.26 14.27
C ALA A 213 4.84 -11.75 14.83
N SER A 214 4.80 -12.13 16.11
CA SER A 214 3.63 -12.79 16.69
C SER A 214 2.42 -11.86 16.91
N ASN A 215 2.65 -10.56 17.13
CA ASN A 215 1.61 -9.60 17.47
C ASN A 215 1.36 -8.55 16.38
N ALA A 216 2.37 -7.80 15.96
CA ALA A 216 2.13 -6.71 15.01
C ALA A 216 3.29 -6.41 14.05
N ILE A 217 2.97 -6.00 12.83
CA ILE A 217 3.91 -5.45 11.85
C ILE A 217 3.38 -4.11 11.34
N ASN A 218 4.09 -3.03 11.63
CA ASN A 218 3.72 -1.66 11.24
C ASN A 218 4.85 -1.02 10.42
N LEU A 219 4.66 -0.88 9.12
CA LEU A 219 5.70 -0.39 8.21
C LEU A 219 5.22 0.89 7.52
N LYS A 220 6.05 1.94 7.56
CA LYS A 220 5.68 3.23 6.99
C LYS A 220 6.83 3.87 6.21
N THR A 221 6.53 4.30 4.98
CA THR A 221 7.39 5.17 4.19
C THR A 221 6.61 6.27 3.49
N THR A 222 7.24 7.42 3.17
CA THR A 222 6.58 8.48 2.39
C THR A 222 6.85 8.30 0.89
N SER A 223 8.09 7.95 0.52
CA SER A 223 8.48 7.86 -0.90
C SER A 223 9.30 6.63 -1.26
N GLY A 224 9.72 5.82 -0.28
CA GLY A 224 10.45 4.59 -0.55
C GLY A 224 9.55 3.38 -0.77
N ALA A 225 10.16 2.24 -1.12
CA ALA A 225 9.46 0.98 -1.30
C ALA A 225 9.33 0.20 0.02
N ILE A 226 8.34 -0.67 0.11
CA ILE A 226 8.23 -1.67 1.17
C ILE A 226 8.21 -3.04 0.51
N ASN A 227 9.24 -3.85 0.74
CA ASN A 227 9.43 -5.16 0.10
C ASN A 227 9.40 -6.28 1.14
N LEU A 228 8.41 -7.16 1.02
CA LEU A 228 8.25 -8.30 1.92
C LEU A 228 8.62 -9.58 1.16
N HIS A 229 9.86 -10.06 1.35
CA HIS A 229 10.38 -11.23 0.64
C HIS A 229 10.03 -12.58 1.28
N ALA A 230 9.24 -12.60 2.36
CA ALA A 230 8.76 -13.85 2.92
C ALA A 230 7.86 -14.60 1.92
N GLU A 231 7.90 -15.94 1.88
CA GLU A 231 6.92 -16.71 1.10
C GLU A 231 5.50 -16.55 1.69
N SER A 232 5.43 -16.60 3.02
CA SER A 232 4.23 -16.36 3.80
C SER A 232 4.60 -15.57 5.05
N LEU A 233 3.78 -14.57 5.39
CA LEU A 233 3.96 -13.75 6.58
C LEU A 233 2.76 -13.92 7.50
N THR A 234 3.02 -14.31 8.75
CA THR A 234 1.98 -14.52 9.77
C THR A 234 2.19 -13.56 10.92
N THR A 235 1.14 -12.82 11.26
CA THR A 235 1.08 -11.93 12.42
C THR A 235 -0.36 -11.77 12.88
N ARG A 236 -0.63 -11.12 14.01
CA ARG A 236 -2.01 -10.85 14.41
C ARG A 236 -2.54 -9.60 13.72
N GLU A 237 -1.76 -8.52 13.67
CA GLU A 237 -2.17 -7.22 13.12
C GLU A 237 -1.09 -6.67 12.19
N MET A 238 -1.49 -6.12 11.05
CA MET A 238 -0.54 -5.55 10.08
C MET A 238 -1.02 -4.21 9.52
N SER A 239 -0.13 -3.23 9.47
CA SER A 239 -0.36 -1.92 8.86
C SER A 239 0.82 -1.56 7.97
N ILE A 240 0.57 -1.31 6.70
CA ILE A 240 1.60 -0.94 5.72
C ILE A 240 1.18 0.32 4.99
N GLU A 241 2.00 1.35 5.08
CA GLU A 241 1.76 2.66 4.47
C GLU A 241 2.96 3.07 3.62
N SER A 242 2.72 3.36 2.34
CA SER A 242 3.70 4.04 1.49
C SER A 242 2.97 5.10 0.71
N ALA A 243 3.26 6.40 0.92
CA ALA A 243 2.53 7.42 0.18
C ALA A 243 2.76 7.25 -1.33
N SER A 244 3.99 7.39 -1.83
CA SER A 244 4.25 7.35 -3.29
C SER A 244 5.09 6.16 -3.78
N GLY A 245 5.47 5.23 -2.90
CA GLY A 245 6.31 4.09 -3.27
C GLY A 245 5.54 2.83 -3.65
N HIS A 246 6.29 1.75 -3.86
CA HIS A 246 5.76 0.42 -4.17
C HIS A 246 5.75 -0.45 -2.91
N ILE A 247 4.60 -1.03 -2.59
CA ILE A 247 4.43 -2.04 -1.56
C ILE A 247 4.34 -3.41 -2.25
N ASN A 248 5.38 -4.23 -2.09
CA ASN A 248 5.44 -5.60 -2.57
C ASN A 248 5.18 -6.55 -1.41
N LEU A 249 3.98 -7.12 -1.39
CA LEU A 249 3.54 -8.09 -0.38
C LEU A 249 3.99 -9.51 -0.74
N PRO A 250 4.10 -10.42 0.24
CA PRO A 250 4.44 -11.81 -0.02
C PRO A 250 3.32 -12.53 -0.79
N ALA A 251 3.58 -13.80 -1.18
CA ALA A 251 2.59 -14.63 -1.85
C ALA A 251 1.37 -14.94 -0.94
N THR A 252 1.55 -14.97 0.38
CA THR A 252 0.46 -15.12 1.34
C THR A 252 0.68 -14.26 2.60
N ILE A 253 -0.37 -13.56 3.05
CA ILE A 253 -0.43 -12.91 4.37
C ILE A 253 -1.47 -13.59 5.23
N ASN A 254 -1.13 -13.91 6.47
CA ASN A 254 -2.05 -14.40 7.50
C ASN A 254 -2.10 -13.40 8.65
N ALA A 255 -3.24 -12.73 8.83
CA ALA A 255 -3.48 -11.81 9.94
C ALA A 255 -4.95 -11.76 10.35
N ASN A 256 -5.26 -11.24 11.54
CA ASN A 256 -6.64 -10.95 11.88
C ASN A 256 -7.12 -9.69 11.14
N THR A 257 -6.24 -8.69 11.09
CA THR A 257 -6.47 -7.41 10.42
C THR A 257 -5.27 -7.00 9.60
N LEU A 258 -5.53 -6.45 8.42
CA LEU A 258 -4.54 -5.88 7.53
C LEU A 258 -5.01 -4.49 7.08
N THR A 259 -4.19 -3.46 7.26
CA THR A 259 -4.42 -2.13 6.71
C THR A 259 -3.37 -1.81 5.67
N LEU A 260 -3.80 -1.46 4.46
CA LEU A 260 -2.92 -1.05 3.37
C LEU A 260 -3.26 0.39 2.97
N ALA A 261 -2.25 1.25 2.95
CA ALA A 261 -2.41 2.67 2.66
C ALA A 261 -1.40 3.21 1.65
N THR A 262 -1.88 3.98 0.67
CA THR A 262 -1.01 4.68 -0.29
C THR A 262 -1.65 5.94 -0.89
N ASP A 263 -0.83 6.91 -1.30
CA ASP A 263 -1.17 8.15 -2.02
C ASP A 263 -0.33 8.26 -3.31
N LYS A 264 -0.85 7.68 -4.40
CA LYS A 264 -0.20 7.54 -5.72
C LYS A 264 0.84 6.42 -5.82
N GLY A 265 0.92 5.53 -4.84
CA GLY A 265 1.76 4.34 -4.92
C GLY A 265 1.06 3.12 -5.53
N ILE A 266 1.80 2.01 -5.51
CA ILE A 266 1.35 0.72 -6.02
C ILE A 266 1.41 -0.28 -4.86
N ILE A 267 0.39 -1.12 -4.75
CA ILE A 267 0.34 -2.27 -3.85
C ILE A 267 0.14 -3.51 -4.72
N ASP A 268 1.12 -4.42 -4.73
CA ASP A 268 1.02 -5.71 -5.40
C ASP A 268 1.25 -6.83 -4.38
N GLY A 269 0.44 -7.90 -4.45
CA GLY A 269 0.51 -9.00 -3.49
C GLY A 269 -0.25 -10.25 -3.89
N GLY A 270 0.01 -11.33 -3.16
CA GLY A 270 -0.69 -12.60 -3.32
C GLY A 270 -1.98 -12.68 -2.51
N ASN A 271 -2.23 -13.83 -1.89
CA ASN A 271 -3.45 -14.10 -1.14
C ASN A 271 -3.42 -13.48 0.25
N ILE A 272 -4.58 -13.02 0.74
CA ILE A 272 -4.74 -12.38 2.04
C ILE A 272 -5.73 -13.18 2.88
N ASN A 273 -5.29 -13.71 4.01
CA ASN A 273 -6.15 -14.31 5.03
C ASN A 273 -6.27 -13.32 6.19
N ALA A 274 -7.10 -12.28 6.02
CA ALA A 274 -7.32 -11.21 7.00
C ALA A 274 -8.56 -10.37 6.67
N ASN A 275 -9.08 -9.62 7.65
CA ASN A 275 -9.96 -8.48 7.37
C ASN A 275 -9.13 -7.31 6.87
N LEU A 276 -9.35 -6.92 5.62
CA LEU A 276 -8.58 -5.92 4.90
C LEU A 276 -9.26 -4.54 4.96
N THR A 277 -8.51 -3.53 5.39
CA THR A 277 -8.86 -2.11 5.22
C THR A 277 -8.00 -1.50 4.13
N LEU A 278 -8.63 -0.95 3.08
CA LEU A 278 -7.97 -0.27 1.97
C LEU A 278 -8.10 1.26 2.11
N ASN A 279 -6.97 1.94 2.22
CA ASN A 279 -6.87 3.39 2.33
C ASN A 279 -5.98 3.95 1.22
N THR A 280 -6.47 3.93 -0.01
CA THR A 280 -5.67 4.25 -1.21
C THR A 280 -6.24 5.41 -2.00
N GLN A 281 -5.43 6.44 -2.25
CA GLN A 281 -5.77 7.56 -3.11
C GLN A 281 -4.86 7.57 -4.34
N MET A 282 -5.43 7.74 -5.53
CA MET A 282 -4.73 7.85 -6.82
C MET A 282 -3.73 6.71 -7.10
N GLY A 283 -3.89 5.56 -6.44
CA GLY A 283 -2.95 4.45 -6.47
C GLY A 283 -3.48 3.25 -7.25
N VAL A 284 -2.68 2.19 -7.25
CA VAL A 284 -3.06 0.90 -7.84
C VAL A 284 -2.93 -0.21 -6.80
N VAL A 285 -3.95 -1.05 -6.68
CA VAL A 285 -3.98 -2.19 -5.76
C VAL A 285 -4.26 -3.46 -6.57
N ARG A 286 -3.36 -4.45 -6.50
CA ARG A 286 -3.54 -5.77 -7.12
C ARG A 286 -3.28 -6.86 -6.10
N LEU A 287 -4.33 -7.54 -5.70
CA LEU A 287 -4.27 -8.59 -4.69
C LEU A 287 -4.92 -9.87 -5.22
N GLY A 288 -4.47 -11.02 -4.72
CA GLY A 288 -5.05 -12.33 -5.00
C GLY A 288 -6.39 -12.54 -4.29
N ASN A 289 -6.62 -13.78 -3.84
CA ASN A 289 -7.83 -14.11 -3.10
C ASN A 289 -7.78 -13.55 -1.67
N ILE A 290 -8.92 -13.12 -1.16
CA ILE A 290 -9.08 -12.55 0.17
C ILE A 290 -10.02 -13.44 0.98
N ASN A 291 -9.47 -14.12 1.97
CA ASN A 291 -10.26 -14.85 2.96
C ASN A 291 -10.54 -13.93 4.17
N GLY A 292 -11.61 -13.15 4.06
CA GLY A 292 -12.01 -12.13 5.02
C GLY A 292 -12.85 -11.03 4.38
N ASN A 293 -13.15 -9.99 5.16
CA ASN A 293 -13.86 -8.82 4.66
C ASN A 293 -12.90 -7.81 4.02
N VAL A 294 -13.38 -7.04 3.04
CA VAL A 294 -12.69 -5.90 2.45
C VAL A 294 -13.49 -4.64 2.68
N ILE A 295 -12.91 -3.69 3.42
CA ILE A 295 -13.50 -2.39 3.69
C ILE A 295 -12.63 -1.29 3.08
N GLY A 296 -13.18 -0.58 2.10
CA GLY A 296 -12.63 0.65 1.57
C GLY A 296 -12.95 1.83 2.48
N THR A 297 -11.99 2.75 2.65
CA THR A 297 -12.24 4.03 3.35
C THR A 297 -12.71 5.11 2.37
N GLU A 298 -13.14 6.25 2.91
CA GLU A 298 -13.49 7.45 2.13
C GLU A 298 -12.35 8.00 1.24
N ARG A 299 -11.12 7.51 1.46
CA ARG A 299 -9.93 7.91 0.68
C ARG A 299 -9.78 7.15 -0.64
N LEU A 300 -10.63 6.16 -0.94
CA LEU A 300 -10.68 5.50 -2.26
C LEU A 300 -11.13 6.47 -3.36
N ASP A 301 -10.20 7.29 -3.83
CA ASP A 301 -10.41 8.30 -4.87
C ASP A 301 -9.31 8.23 -5.94
N GLY A 302 -9.70 8.10 -7.20
CA GLY A 302 -8.80 7.98 -8.34
C GLY A 302 -8.05 6.65 -8.40
N THR A 303 -8.55 5.61 -7.74
CA THR A 303 -7.82 4.36 -7.49
C THR A 303 -8.25 3.23 -8.43
N ASP A 304 -7.28 2.42 -8.86
CA ASP A 304 -7.52 1.16 -9.56
C ASP A 304 -7.30 -0.02 -8.61
N VAL A 305 -8.31 -0.84 -8.39
CA VAL A 305 -8.34 -1.93 -7.42
C VAL A 305 -8.74 -3.21 -8.14
N LYS A 306 -7.84 -4.19 -8.17
CA LYS A 306 -8.09 -5.53 -8.69
C LYS A 306 -7.89 -6.57 -7.61
N LEU A 307 -8.95 -7.30 -7.30
CA LEU A 307 -9.01 -8.33 -6.27
C LEU A 307 -9.43 -9.67 -6.89
N GLY A 308 -8.96 -10.77 -6.32
CA GLY A 308 -9.44 -12.11 -6.63
C GLY A 308 -10.84 -12.38 -6.05
N THR A 309 -11.04 -13.60 -5.56
CA THR A 309 -12.26 -13.98 -4.83
C THR A 309 -12.21 -13.46 -3.39
N ILE A 310 -13.30 -12.86 -2.92
CA ILE A 310 -13.47 -12.39 -1.54
C ILE A 310 -14.45 -13.33 -0.83
N SER A 311 -14.03 -14.00 0.24
CA SER A 311 -14.91 -14.91 0.99
C SER A 311 -15.93 -14.18 1.87
N GLY A 312 -15.57 -12.99 2.38
CA GLY A 312 -16.39 -12.14 3.22
C GLY A 312 -17.10 -11.01 2.47
N GLU A 313 -17.39 -9.93 3.19
CA GLU A 313 -18.07 -8.75 2.69
C GLU A 313 -17.14 -7.84 1.88
N LEU A 314 -17.72 -7.08 0.93
CA LEU A 314 -17.05 -6.01 0.22
C LEU A 314 -17.80 -4.70 0.46
N GLY A 315 -17.24 -3.84 1.32
CA GLY A 315 -17.82 -2.57 1.72
C GLY A 315 -17.00 -1.38 1.25
N ILE A 316 -17.55 -0.53 0.40
CA ILE A 316 -17.00 0.77 0.01
C ILE A 316 -18.10 1.82 0.25
N PRO A 317 -18.20 2.37 1.47
CA PRO A 317 -19.32 3.23 1.86
C PRO A 317 -19.30 4.60 1.20
N SER A 318 -18.14 5.04 0.70
CA SER A 318 -17.99 6.27 -0.08
C SER A 318 -16.68 6.22 -0.85
N ALA A 319 -16.72 6.55 -2.15
CA ALA A 319 -15.57 6.69 -3.02
C ALA A 319 -15.91 7.72 -4.11
N ARG A 320 -14.94 8.46 -4.65
CA ARG A 320 -15.23 9.42 -5.72
C ARG A 320 -15.08 8.82 -7.11
N ASN A 321 -13.91 8.29 -7.43
CA ASN A 321 -13.65 7.67 -8.71
C ASN A 321 -12.84 6.39 -8.50
N VAL A 322 -13.50 5.23 -8.56
CA VAL A 322 -12.83 3.94 -8.33
C VAL A 322 -13.05 3.01 -9.51
N ASN A 323 -11.96 2.45 -10.04
CA ASN A 323 -12.02 1.28 -10.89
C ASN A 323 -11.83 0.06 -9.99
N LEU A 324 -12.88 -0.71 -9.76
CA LEU A 324 -12.86 -1.90 -8.91
C LEU A 324 -13.19 -3.12 -9.75
N GLU A 325 -12.31 -4.11 -9.74
CA GLU A 325 -12.52 -5.43 -10.29
C GLU A 325 -12.40 -6.47 -9.18
N ALA A 326 -13.43 -7.28 -8.97
CA ALA A 326 -13.41 -8.43 -8.07
C ALA A 326 -13.95 -9.68 -8.80
N LEU A 327 -13.28 -10.82 -8.67
CA LEU A 327 -13.66 -12.04 -9.40
C LEU A 327 -14.95 -12.68 -8.86
N ASN A 328 -15.13 -12.68 -7.54
CA ASN A 328 -16.31 -13.20 -6.85
C ASN A 328 -16.36 -12.57 -5.45
N VAL A 329 -17.57 -12.36 -4.91
CA VAL A 329 -17.78 -11.97 -3.52
C VAL A 329 -18.81 -12.89 -2.87
N GLY A 330 -18.36 -13.66 -1.88
CA GLY A 330 -19.20 -14.60 -1.12
C GLY A 330 -20.09 -13.93 -0.08
N GLY A 331 -19.65 -12.81 0.49
CA GLY A 331 -20.41 -12.03 1.48
C GLY A 331 -21.11 -10.80 0.88
N PHE A 332 -21.81 -10.05 1.73
CA PHE A 332 -22.59 -8.87 1.34
C PHE A 332 -21.73 -7.82 0.61
N VAL A 333 -22.25 -7.26 -0.48
CA VAL A 333 -21.62 -6.18 -1.24
C VAL A 333 -22.35 -4.87 -0.99
N ASN A 334 -21.64 -3.84 -0.57
CA ASN A 334 -22.17 -2.48 -0.42
C ASN A 334 -21.17 -1.46 -0.96
N ILE A 335 -21.45 -0.88 -2.13
CA ILE A 335 -20.56 0.08 -2.80
C ILE A 335 -21.34 1.35 -3.10
N VAL A 336 -20.78 2.49 -2.72
CA VAL A 336 -21.28 3.82 -3.05
C VAL A 336 -20.15 4.64 -3.64
N THR A 337 -20.29 5.09 -4.89
CA THR A 337 -19.27 5.94 -5.53
C THR A 337 -19.83 7.03 -6.43
N GLU A 338 -19.11 8.13 -6.62
CA GLU A 338 -19.51 9.18 -7.57
C GLU A 338 -19.27 8.77 -9.03
N GLY A 339 -18.26 7.94 -9.29
CA GLY A 339 -17.76 7.63 -10.64
C GLY A 339 -16.82 6.42 -10.69
N GLY A 340 -16.38 6.09 -11.90
CA GLY A 340 -15.45 4.99 -12.15
C GLY A 340 -16.13 3.75 -12.74
N ARG A 341 -15.53 2.58 -12.53
CA ARG A 341 -16.01 1.30 -13.08
C ARG A 341 -16.02 0.26 -11.98
N ILE A 342 -17.19 -0.31 -11.71
CA ILE A 342 -17.34 -1.42 -10.77
C ILE A 342 -17.60 -2.67 -11.58
N TYR A 343 -16.70 -3.64 -11.48
CA TYR A 343 -16.78 -4.92 -12.17
C TYR A 343 -16.72 -6.07 -11.16
N ILE A 344 -17.79 -6.85 -11.07
CA ILE A 344 -17.84 -8.02 -10.19
C ILE A 344 -18.26 -9.25 -10.98
N GLY A 345 -17.39 -10.26 -11.00
CA GLY A 345 -17.67 -11.52 -11.69
C GLY A 345 -17.10 -11.64 -13.09
N SER A 346 -17.35 -12.81 -13.66
CA SER A 346 -17.07 -13.26 -15.01
C SER A 346 -18.21 -14.19 -15.47
N ILE A 347 -18.11 -14.77 -16.67
CA ILE A 347 -19.11 -15.73 -17.13
C ILE A 347 -19.20 -16.98 -16.25
N ASP A 348 -18.11 -17.35 -15.56
CA ASP A 348 -18.00 -18.58 -14.78
C ASP A 348 -18.22 -18.37 -13.27
N THR A 349 -18.08 -17.14 -12.77
CA THR A 349 -18.12 -16.79 -11.33
C THR A 349 -18.73 -15.42 -11.13
N GLY A 350 -19.37 -15.12 -10.01
CA GLY A 350 -19.95 -13.80 -9.85
C GLY A 350 -20.46 -13.48 -8.47
N LEU A 351 -21.57 -12.75 -8.42
CA LEU A 351 -22.28 -12.43 -7.19
C LEU A 351 -23.08 -13.65 -6.75
N ASN A 352 -22.79 -14.17 -5.57
CA ASN A 352 -23.62 -15.16 -4.86
C ASN A 352 -24.28 -14.58 -3.59
N SER A 353 -24.12 -13.29 -3.37
CA SER A 353 -24.51 -12.62 -2.14
C SER A 353 -25.50 -11.48 -2.37
N ARG A 354 -26.07 -10.96 -1.28
CA ARG A 354 -26.86 -9.72 -1.31
C ARG A 354 -25.95 -8.57 -1.74
N THR A 355 -26.42 -7.71 -2.64
CA THR A 355 -25.62 -6.66 -3.25
C THR A 355 -26.38 -5.34 -3.31
N ASN A 356 -25.71 -4.25 -2.93
CA ASN A 356 -26.15 -2.87 -3.14
C ASN A 356 -24.99 -2.10 -3.78
N ILE A 357 -25.16 -1.61 -5.01
CA ILE A 357 -24.17 -0.76 -5.69
C ILE A 357 -24.88 0.51 -6.16
N THR A 358 -24.38 1.66 -5.71
CA THR A 358 -24.91 2.97 -6.09
C THR A 358 -23.81 3.82 -6.68
N THR A 359 -24.07 4.38 -7.87
CA THR A 359 -23.16 5.30 -8.56
C THR A 359 -23.85 6.60 -8.96
N THR A 360 -23.13 7.73 -8.99
CA THR A 360 -23.65 8.96 -9.63
C THR A 360 -23.44 8.90 -11.15
N SER A 361 -22.26 8.47 -11.56
CA SER A 361 -21.83 8.29 -12.94
C SER A 361 -20.92 7.06 -13.04
N GLY A 362 -20.52 6.67 -14.25
CA GLY A 362 -19.63 5.52 -14.45
C GLY A 362 -20.33 4.24 -14.87
N GLU A 363 -19.64 3.10 -14.75
CA GLU A 363 -20.14 1.79 -15.19
C GLU A 363 -20.22 0.82 -14.03
N ILE A 364 -21.35 0.11 -13.94
CA ILE A 364 -21.53 -1.07 -13.08
C ILE A 364 -21.68 -2.26 -14.02
N LYS A 365 -20.78 -3.23 -13.95
CA LYS A 365 -20.88 -4.49 -14.67
C LYS A 365 -20.86 -5.64 -13.67
N VAL A 366 -21.88 -6.49 -13.67
CA VAL A 366 -21.98 -7.62 -12.74
C VAL A 366 -22.41 -8.91 -13.43
N TYR A 367 -21.90 -10.03 -12.92
CA TYR A 367 -22.41 -11.37 -13.21
C TYR A 367 -23.07 -11.93 -11.96
N VAL A 368 -24.30 -12.42 -12.07
CA VAL A 368 -25.08 -12.99 -10.96
C VAL A 368 -25.16 -14.50 -11.17
N GLU A 369 -24.62 -15.25 -10.23
CA GLU A 369 -24.54 -16.72 -10.30
C GLU A 369 -25.93 -17.37 -10.31
N GLN A 370 -26.02 -18.58 -10.88
CA GLN A 370 -27.27 -19.34 -11.03
C GLN A 370 -27.98 -19.58 -9.68
N ASP A 371 -27.23 -19.85 -8.63
CA ASP A 371 -27.80 -20.18 -7.31
C ASP A 371 -27.98 -18.94 -6.42
N ASN A 372 -27.76 -17.72 -6.95
CA ASN A 372 -27.92 -16.50 -6.19
C ASN A 372 -29.41 -16.20 -5.93
N ASN A 373 -29.87 -16.55 -4.75
CA ASN A 373 -31.24 -16.32 -4.30
C ASN A 373 -31.41 -15.00 -3.52
N GLN A 374 -30.42 -14.10 -3.61
CA GLN A 374 -30.32 -12.89 -2.81
C GLN A 374 -30.88 -11.66 -3.52
N ILE A 375 -31.04 -10.56 -2.77
CA ILE A 375 -31.47 -9.27 -3.32
C ILE A 375 -30.26 -8.55 -3.94
N ILE A 376 -30.41 -8.10 -5.18
CA ILE A 376 -29.40 -7.30 -5.90
C ILE A 376 -30.01 -5.95 -6.26
N ASN A 377 -29.44 -4.87 -5.73
CA ASN A 377 -29.84 -3.50 -6.04
C ASN A 377 -28.69 -2.77 -6.74
N LEU A 378 -28.91 -2.35 -7.98
CA LEU A 378 -27.94 -1.56 -8.75
C LEU A 378 -28.57 -0.23 -9.15
N THR A 379 -27.95 0.87 -8.77
CA THR A 379 -28.49 2.22 -9.00
C THR A 379 -27.44 3.10 -9.64
N THR A 380 -27.82 3.83 -10.69
CA THR A 380 -26.98 4.88 -11.26
C THR A 380 -27.75 6.13 -11.68
N LYS A 381 -27.28 7.33 -11.34
CA LYS A 381 -27.93 8.56 -11.80
C LYS A 381 -27.79 8.76 -13.31
N SER A 382 -26.58 8.61 -13.85
CA SER A 382 -26.29 8.90 -15.27
C SER A 382 -25.34 7.89 -15.94
N GLY A 383 -24.95 6.83 -15.22
CA GLY A 383 -24.01 5.83 -15.70
C GLY A 383 -24.65 4.69 -16.51
N LYS A 384 -23.87 3.62 -16.69
CA LYS A 384 -24.29 2.39 -17.36
C LYS A 384 -24.33 1.23 -16.35
N ILE A 385 -25.42 0.48 -16.34
CA ILE A 385 -25.53 -0.82 -15.67
C ILE A 385 -25.53 -1.90 -16.74
N THR A 386 -24.63 -2.88 -16.62
CA THR A 386 -24.59 -4.10 -17.43
C THR A 386 -24.67 -5.31 -16.50
N ALA A 387 -25.73 -6.11 -16.57
CA ALA A 387 -25.91 -7.27 -15.70
C ALA A 387 -26.14 -8.54 -16.51
N PHE A 388 -25.42 -9.60 -16.17
CA PHE A 388 -25.66 -10.95 -16.67
C PHE A 388 -26.27 -11.75 -15.53
N VAL A 389 -27.54 -12.17 -15.67
CA VAL A 389 -28.29 -12.81 -14.59
C VAL A 389 -28.60 -14.25 -14.97
N ALA A 390 -27.91 -15.17 -14.31
CA ALA A 390 -28.17 -16.60 -14.44
C ALA A 390 -29.11 -17.16 -13.37
N SER A 391 -29.41 -16.39 -12.32
CA SER A 391 -30.29 -16.84 -11.25
C SER A 391 -31.78 -16.80 -11.59
N SER A 392 -32.50 -17.87 -11.23
CA SER A 392 -33.96 -17.94 -11.31
C SER A 392 -34.70 -17.33 -10.11
N SER A 393 -34.00 -16.83 -9.08
CA SER A 393 -34.64 -16.39 -7.84
C SER A 393 -33.96 -15.20 -7.15
N GLY A 394 -34.62 -14.66 -6.13
CA GLY A 394 -34.26 -13.39 -5.50
C GLY A 394 -34.70 -12.17 -6.34
N ASN A 395 -34.85 -11.02 -5.69
CA ASN A 395 -35.28 -9.80 -6.35
C ASN A 395 -34.07 -9.05 -6.91
N LYS A 396 -34.10 -8.73 -8.21
CA LYS A 396 -33.06 -7.93 -8.87
C LYS A 396 -33.67 -6.59 -9.27
N ASN A 397 -33.19 -5.51 -8.66
CA ASN A 397 -33.75 -4.16 -8.82
C ASN A 397 -32.68 -3.25 -9.42
N PHE A 398 -32.85 -2.84 -10.68
CA PHE A 398 -31.90 -1.96 -11.37
C PHE A 398 -32.57 -0.63 -11.72
N THR A 399 -31.98 0.47 -11.29
CA THR A 399 -32.56 1.80 -11.41
C THR A 399 -31.60 2.78 -12.05
N THR A 400 -32.11 3.59 -12.98
CA THR A 400 -31.38 4.75 -13.49
C THR A 400 -32.23 5.99 -13.69
N GLU A 401 -31.68 7.17 -13.41
CA GLU A 401 -32.37 8.44 -13.70
C GLU A 401 -32.27 8.77 -15.20
N ASN A 402 -31.04 8.97 -15.69
CA ASN A 402 -30.71 9.41 -17.06
C ASN A 402 -29.72 8.48 -17.78
N GLY A 403 -29.35 7.35 -17.18
CA GLY A 403 -28.32 6.44 -17.68
C GLY A 403 -28.85 5.33 -18.58
N ARG A 404 -28.10 4.22 -18.66
CA ARG A 404 -28.46 3.04 -19.45
C ARG A 404 -28.42 1.78 -18.59
N ILE A 405 -29.44 0.94 -18.73
CA ILE A 405 -29.48 -0.41 -18.15
C ILE A 405 -29.47 -1.42 -19.29
N GLU A 406 -28.55 -2.37 -19.23
CA GLU A 406 -28.45 -3.53 -20.11
C GLU A 406 -28.47 -4.79 -19.26
N VAL A 407 -29.45 -5.66 -19.48
CA VAL A 407 -29.56 -6.93 -18.74
C VAL A 407 -29.62 -8.07 -19.73
N THR A 408 -28.82 -9.12 -19.49
CA THR A 408 -28.93 -10.40 -20.19
C THR A 408 -29.40 -11.45 -19.21
N LEU A 409 -30.53 -12.09 -19.51
CA LEU A 409 -31.11 -13.17 -18.71
C LEU A 409 -30.83 -14.51 -19.38
N SER A 410 -30.35 -15.49 -18.61
CA SER A 410 -30.29 -16.89 -19.05
C SER A 410 -31.30 -17.80 -18.34
N GLN A 411 -32.05 -17.27 -17.37
CA GLN A 411 -33.14 -17.95 -16.66
C GLN A 411 -34.29 -17.00 -16.32
N SER A 412 -35.48 -17.55 -16.07
CA SER A 412 -36.66 -16.81 -15.60
C SER A 412 -36.46 -16.27 -14.19
N THR A 413 -36.46 -14.95 -14.01
CA THR A 413 -36.15 -14.29 -12.72
C THR A 413 -37.09 -13.13 -12.40
N SER A 414 -37.15 -12.73 -11.13
CA SER A 414 -37.90 -11.55 -10.67
C SER A 414 -37.04 -10.30 -10.85
N LEU A 415 -37.46 -9.41 -11.74
CA LEU A 415 -36.67 -8.28 -12.21
C LEU A 415 -37.50 -6.99 -12.23
N ASP A 416 -37.04 -5.99 -11.49
CA ASP A 416 -37.55 -4.62 -11.53
C ASP A 416 -36.52 -3.72 -12.23
N LEU A 417 -36.85 -3.24 -13.44
CA LEU A 417 -36.01 -2.27 -14.19
C LEU A 417 -36.71 -0.92 -14.24
N ILE A 418 -36.06 0.11 -13.70
CA ILE A 418 -36.64 1.45 -13.55
C ILE A 418 -35.78 2.48 -14.28
N SER A 419 -36.40 3.24 -15.18
CA SER A 419 -35.83 4.46 -15.74
C SER A 419 -36.73 5.66 -15.41
N GLU A 420 -36.24 6.55 -14.55
CA GLU A 420 -37.06 7.61 -13.96
C GLU A 420 -37.29 8.79 -14.90
N THR A 421 -36.31 9.12 -15.76
CA THR A 421 -36.41 10.21 -16.72
C THR A 421 -36.03 9.74 -18.13
N LYS A 422 -34.87 10.14 -18.68
CA LYS A 422 -34.45 9.91 -20.07
C LYS A 422 -33.58 8.67 -20.28
N GLY A 423 -33.49 7.78 -19.31
CA GLY A 423 -32.62 6.60 -19.43
C GLY A 423 -33.10 5.60 -20.48
N LYS A 424 -32.18 4.72 -20.90
CA LYS A 424 -32.46 3.62 -21.84
C LYS A 424 -32.42 2.29 -21.11
N ILE A 425 -33.41 1.44 -21.34
CA ILE A 425 -33.40 0.05 -20.86
C ILE A 425 -33.30 -0.88 -22.06
N VAL A 426 -32.35 -1.81 -22.02
CA VAL A 426 -32.18 -2.90 -22.97
C VAL A 426 -32.23 -4.22 -22.21
N LEU A 427 -33.16 -5.10 -22.61
CA LEU A 427 -33.27 -6.44 -22.07
C LEU A 427 -32.99 -7.46 -23.17
N ASN A 428 -31.99 -8.31 -22.93
CA ASN A 428 -31.61 -9.42 -23.78
C ASN A 428 -32.01 -10.73 -23.10
N TRP A 429 -32.59 -11.64 -23.87
CA TRP A 429 -32.93 -12.99 -23.41
C TRP A 429 -32.11 -14.02 -24.17
N ASP A 430 -31.33 -14.82 -23.45
CA ASP A 430 -30.50 -15.91 -23.98
C ASP A 430 -31.26 -17.25 -23.88
N GLU A 431 -31.76 -17.76 -25.01
CA GLU A 431 -32.55 -18.99 -25.07
C GLU A 431 -31.71 -20.27 -24.98
N THR A 432 -30.38 -20.19 -25.01
CA THR A 432 -29.51 -21.39 -25.04
C THR A 432 -29.59 -22.25 -23.77
N ASN A 433 -30.07 -21.70 -22.65
CA ASN A 433 -30.05 -22.35 -21.33
C ASN A 433 -31.44 -22.50 -20.65
N VAL A 434 -32.55 -22.20 -21.32
CA VAL A 434 -33.89 -22.19 -20.71
C VAL A 434 -34.68 -23.46 -21.07
N SER A 435 -35.16 -24.19 -20.06
CA SER A 435 -36.12 -25.28 -20.27
C SER A 435 -37.48 -24.73 -20.74
N ASN A 436 -38.07 -25.41 -21.74
CA ASN A 436 -39.16 -25.00 -22.66
C ASN A 436 -40.52 -24.50 -22.08
N ASN A 437 -40.58 -23.84 -20.93
CA ASN A 437 -41.81 -23.23 -20.41
C ASN A 437 -41.66 -21.70 -20.33
N ILE A 438 -41.77 -21.04 -21.48
CA ILE A 438 -41.74 -19.57 -21.57
C ILE A 438 -43.18 -19.03 -21.56
N LEU A 439 -43.55 -18.35 -20.47
CA LEU A 439 -44.73 -17.49 -20.40
C LEU A 439 -44.34 -16.10 -20.90
N TYR A 440 -44.74 -15.76 -22.12
CA TYR A 440 -44.70 -14.38 -22.61
C TYR A 440 -45.74 -13.54 -21.87
N ARG A 441 -45.35 -12.41 -21.27
CA ARG A 441 -46.31 -11.38 -20.84
C ARG A 441 -45.85 -9.97 -21.21
N GLU A 442 -46.71 -9.32 -21.98
CA GLU A 442 -46.68 -7.89 -22.32
C GLU A 442 -46.73 -7.04 -21.03
N ILE A 443 -45.87 -6.03 -20.95
CA ILE A 443 -45.76 -5.14 -19.79
C ILE A 443 -46.48 -3.84 -20.11
N ARG A 444 -47.64 -3.64 -19.47
CA ARG A 444 -48.33 -2.36 -19.42
C ARG A 444 -48.36 -1.87 -17.97
N GLY A 445 -48.13 -0.57 -17.82
CA GLY A 445 -48.09 0.12 -16.53
C GLY A 445 -49.37 -0.08 -15.72
N THR A 446 -49.15 0.00 -14.40
CA THR A 446 -50.14 0.06 -13.31
C THR A 446 -51.07 -1.15 -13.19
N ASP A 447 -50.59 -2.23 -12.56
CA ASP A 447 -51.13 -2.78 -11.30
C ASP A 447 -50.52 -4.15 -10.95
N ALA A 448 -50.67 -4.56 -9.69
CA ALA A 448 -50.03 -5.73 -9.10
C ALA A 448 -50.56 -7.07 -9.66
N PHE A 449 -49.66 -8.01 -9.95
CA PHE A 449 -50.00 -9.39 -10.30
C PHE A 449 -49.08 -10.39 -9.59
N THR A 450 -49.49 -11.65 -9.46
CA THR A 450 -48.76 -12.73 -8.79
C THR A 450 -48.32 -13.80 -9.80
N GLY A 451 -47.08 -14.31 -9.64
CA GLY A 451 -46.37 -15.24 -10.55
C GLY A 451 -45.21 -14.55 -11.29
N ALA A 452 -44.03 -15.18 -11.43
CA ALA A 452 -42.76 -14.63 -11.95
C ALA A 452 -42.91 -13.31 -12.74
N ILE A 453 -42.82 -12.19 -12.02
CA ILE A 453 -43.22 -10.88 -12.53
C ILE A 453 -41.98 -10.15 -13.02
N MET A 454 -41.95 -9.82 -14.29
CA MET A 454 -41.06 -8.79 -14.84
C MET A 454 -41.82 -7.47 -14.81
N LYS A 455 -41.31 -6.46 -14.08
CA LYS A 455 -41.86 -5.09 -14.12
C LYS A 455 -40.84 -4.18 -14.79
N LEU A 456 -41.16 -3.76 -16.02
CA LEU A 456 -40.44 -2.69 -16.70
C LEU A 456 -41.22 -1.40 -16.50
N LYS A 457 -40.59 -0.39 -15.88
CA LYS A 457 -41.18 0.95 -15.71
C LYS A 457 -40.25 1.99 -16.34
N SER A 458 -40.69 2.54 -17.46
CA SER A 458 -40.10 3.73 -18.08
C SER A 458 -41.10 4.87 -17.97
N ASN A 459 -40.73 5.95 -17.27
CA ASN A 459 -41.60 7.12 -17.17
C ASN A 459 -41.52 8.01 -18.42
N THR A 460 -40.38 8.04 -19.12
CA THR A 460 -40.17 8.85 -20.36
C THR A 460 -39.09 8.33 -21.34
N GLY A 461 -38.51 7.15 -21.12
CA GLY A 461 -37.36 6.61 -21.90
C GLY A 461 -37.70 5.49 -22.91
N ASN A 462 -36.74 5.20 -23.80
CA ASN A 462 -36.85 4.12 -24.79
C ASN A 462 -36.57 2.75 -24.12
N MET A 463 -37.46 1.79 -24.34
CA MET A 463 -37.28 0.39 -23.97
C MET A 463 -37.02 -0.45 -25.23
N GLU A 464 -36.01 -1.30 -25.18
CA GLU A 464 -35.66 -2.24 -26.26
C GLU A 464 -35.63 -3.66 -25.70
N PHE A 465 -36.33 -4.58 -26.39
CA PHE A 465 -36.36 -6.00 -26.05
C PHE A 465 -35.79 -6.80 -27.22
N ASN A 466 -34.68 -7.49 -26.99
CA ASN A 466 -33.99 -8.28 -27.98
C ASN A 466 -34.05 -9.76 -27.61
N ARG A 467 -34.63 -10.56 -28.50
CA ARG A 467 -34.58 -12.03 -28.44
C ARG A 467 -33.30 -12.50 -29.12
N ILE A 468 -32.40 -13.14 -28.39
CA ILE A 468 -31.18 -13.72 -28.97
C ILE A 468 -31.48 -15.17 -29.33
N LEU A 469 -31.60 -15.43 -30.64
CA LEU A 469 -31.84 -16.77 -31.20
C LEU A 469 -30.52 -17.47 -31.48
N ASN A 470 -30.43 -18.77 -31.17
CA ASN A 470 -29.28 -19.58 -31.51
C ASN A 470 -29.22 -19.78 -33.05
N PRO A 471 -28.13 -19.40 -33.74
CA PRO A 471 -28.01 -19.53 -35.19
C PRO A 471 -27.97 -20.99 -35.70
N GLU A 472 -27.86 -21.99 -34.82
CA GLU A 472 -27.80 -23.41 -35.20
C GLU A 472 -29.17 -24.10 -35.37
N PHE A 473 -30.29 -23.39 -35.18
CA PHE A 473 -31.63 -23.93 -35.42
C PHE A 473 -32.44 -22.98 -36.32
N ASN A 474 -32.26 -23.13 -37.63
CA ASN A 474 -33.18 -22.62 -38.66
C ASN A 474 -33.84 -23.77 -39.41
#